data_AF-A0A8J3GC60-F1
#
_entry.id   AF-A0A8J3GC60-F1
#
_cell.length_a   1.000
_cell.length_b   1.000
_cell.length_c   1.000
_cell.angle_alpha   90.00
_cell.angle_beta   90.00
_cell.angle_gamma   90.00
#
_symmetry.space_group_name_H-M   'P 1'
#
loop_
_entity.id
_entity.type
_entity.pdbx_description
1 polymer ?
#
loop_
_entity_poly.entity_id
_entity_poly.type
_entity_poly.pdbx_seq_one_letter_code
_entity_poly.pdbx_strand_id
1 'polypeptide(L)'
;MIISIQHKGLKLFWTKGDRSKLPASMVPKIERVLSIIDELELVPDDLQDLIFLRPHPLKGNLKDFWAMGISGNWRIIFKFNNTDHTAFDLDFIDYH
;
A
#
# COMPACT_ATOMS: atom_id res chain seq x y z
N MET A 1 -4.89 6.42 8.50
CA MET A 1 -5.96 5.38 8.46
C MET A 1 -6.28 4.92 7.04
N ILE A 2 -6.53 3.63 6.81
CA ILE A 2 -6.99 3.05 5.52
C ILE A 2 -8.52 3.08 5.41
N ILE A 3 -9.03 3.72 4.36
CA ILE A 3 -10.47 3.89 4.10
C ILE A 3 -11.01 2.89 3.07
N SER A 4 -10.26 2.62 2.00
CA SER A 4 -10.72 1.72 0.94
C SER A 4 -9.58 0.90 0.34
N ILE A 5 -9.91 -0.35 0.02
CA ILE A 5 -9.01 -1.32 -0.60
C ILE A 5 -9.73 -1.92 -1.81
N GLN A 6 -9.16 -1.74 -3.00
CA GLN A 6 -9.65 -2.25 -4.28
C GLN A 6 -9.25 -3.72 -4.47
N HIS A 7 -8.01 -4.09 -4.11
CA HIS A 7 -7.55 -5.46 -4.24
C HIS A 7 -8.29 -6.40 -3.30
N LYS A 8 -9.04 -7.37 -3.85
CA LYS A 8 -9.86 -8.31 -3.06
C LYS A 8 -9.07 -9.11 -2.03
N GLY A 9 -7.85 -9.53 -2.36
CA GLY A 9 -6.96 -10.26 -1.45
C GLY A 9 -6.51 -9.43 -0.25
N LEU A 10 -5.89 -8.26 -0.48
CA LEU A 10 -5.61 -7.27 0.57
C LEU A 10 -6.85 -6.94 1.41
N LYS A 11 -8.02 -6.71 0.80
CA LYS A 11 -9.24 -6.38 1.53
C LYS A 11 -9.65 -7.51 2.48
N LEU A 12 -9.64 -8.75 1.98
CA LEU A 12 -9.99 -9.92 2.78
C LEU A 12 -8.98 -10.17 3.90
N PHE A 13 -7.70 -9.96 3.60
CA PHE A 13 -6.62 -10.06 4.59
C PHE A 13 -6.77 -9.00 5.68
N TRP A 14 -6.93 -7.72 5.31
CA TRP A 14 -7.02 -6.60 6.26
C TRP A 14 -8.27 -6.67 7.14
N THR A 15 -9.40 -7.09 6.57
CA THR A 15 -10.69 -7.09 7.31
C THR A 15 -10.99 -8.39 8.05
N LYS A 16 -10.41 -9.53 7.64
CA LYS A 16 -10.74 -10.86 8.19
C LYS A 16 -9.52 -11.70 8.56
N GLY A 17 -8.30 -11.22 8.32
CA GLY A 17 -7.07 -12.00 8.51
C GLY A 17 -6.87 -13.12 7.48
N ASP A 18 -7.68 -13.19 6.42
CA ASP A 18 -7.61 -14.27 5.44
C ASP A 18 -6.42 -14.08 4.49
N ARG A 19 -5.47 -15.01 4.55
CA ARG A 19 -4.23 -14.99 3.77
C ARG A 19 -4.33 -15.76 2.44
N SER A 20 -5.43 -16.48 2.20
CA SER A 20 -5.58 -17.44 1.10
C SER A 20 -5.51 -16.82 -0.31
N LYS A 21 -5.67 -15.51 -0.41
CA LYS A 21 -5.64 -14.74 -1.66
C LYS A 21 -4.38 -13.91 -1.85
N LEU A 22 -3.35 -14.17 -1.04
CA LEU A 22 -2.06 -13.50 -1.12
C LEU A 22 -0.92 -14.51 -1.26
N PRO A 23 0.18 -14.17 -1.95
CA PRO A 23 1.36 -15.02 -1.97
C PRO A 23 1.93 -15.19 -0.55
N ALA A 24 1.97 -16.43 -0.04
CA ALA A 24 2.35 -16.72 1.35
C ALA A 24 3.72 -16.12 1.74
N SER A 25 4.68 -16.13 0.81
CA SER A 25 6.02 -15.55 1.03
C SER A 25 6.02 -14.02 1.18
N MET A 26 4.97 -13.33 0.71
CA MET A 26 4.86 -11.87 0.76
C MET A 26 3.98 -11.38 1.90
N VAL A 27 3.13 -12.24 2.49
CA VAL A 27 2.18 -11.87 3.55
C VAL A 27 2.82 -11.08 4.70
N PRO A 28 3.98 -11.49 5.29
CA PRO A 28 4.56 -10.73 6.40
C PRO A 28 4.93 -9.30 6.02
N LYS A 29 5.38 -9.08 4.77
CA LYS A 29 5.75 -7.74 4.29
C LYS A 29 4.53 -6.93 3.86
N ILE A 30 3.50 -7.58 3.31
CA ILE A 30 2.21 -6.96 3.02
C ILE A 30 1.58 -6.44 4.31
N GLU A 31 1.55 -7.26 5.36
CA GLU A 31 1.02 -6.88 6.68
C GLU A 31 1.73 -5.64 7.23
N ARG A 32 3.07 -5.67 7.26
CA ARG A 32 3.88 -4.52 7.68
C ARG A 32 3.58 -3.26 6.87
N VAL A 33 3.45 -3.38 5.56
CA VAL A 33 3.16 -2.24 4.68
C VAL A 33 1.76 -1.68 4.91
N LEU A 34 0.76 -2.53 5.10
CA LEU A 34 -0.60 -2.07 5.41
C LEU A 34 -0.65 -1.35 6.75
N SER A 35 0.02 -1.87 7.79
CA SER A 35 0.11 -1.19 9.09
C SER A 35 0.78 0.18 8.97
N ILE A 36 1.90 0.27 8.23
CA ILE A 36 2.56 1.55 7.97
C ILE A 36 1.59 2.53 7.28
N ILE A 37 0.90 2.10 6.22
CA ILE A 37 -0.05 2.96 5.49
C ILE A 37 -1.21 3.41 6.40
N ASP A 38 -1.67 2.54 7.29
CA ASP A 38 -2.74 2.84 8.23
C ASP A 38 -2.33 3.90 9.27
N GLU A 39 -1.04 3.96 9.60
CA GLU A 39 -0.45 4.90 10.57
C GLU A 39 0.09 6.20 9.93
N LEU A 40 0.03 6.36 8.60
CA LEU A 40 0.49 7.59 7.94
C LEU A 40 -0.35 8.80 8.34
N GLU A 41 0.33 9.92 8.58
CA GLU A 41 -0.24 11.23 8.90
C GLU A 41 0.03 12.24 7.78
N LEU A 42 1.24 12.25 7.21
CA LEU A 42 1.66 13.23 6.20
C LEU A 42 2.50 12.60 5.08
N VAL A 43 2.03 12.72 3.84
CA VAL A 43 2.75 12.26 2.65
C VAL A 43 3.17 13.48 1.81
N PRO A 44 4.45 13.60 1.41
CA PRO A 44 5.48 12.55 1.38
C PRO A 44 6.36 12.41 2.63
N ASP A 45 6.23 13.29 3.63
CA ASP A 45 7.12 13.38 4.79
C ASP A 45 7.34 12.06 5.52
N ASP A 46 6.28 11.35 5.90
CA ASP A 46 6.35 10.07 6.62
C ASP A 46 6.96 8.95 5.76
N LEU A 47 6.97 9.11 4.43
CA LEU A 47 7.56 8.13 3.52
C LEU A 47 9.07 8.30 3.37
N GLN A 48 9.64 9.45 3.76
CA GLN A 48 11.06 9.74 3.52
C GLN A 48 11.99 8.78 4.28
N ASP A 49 11.59 8.32 5.46
CA ASP A 49 12.37 7.38 6.28
C ASP A 49 12.20 5.91 5.84
N LEU A 50 11.28 5.63 4.92
CA LEU A 50 10.92 4.29 4.46
C LEU A 50 11.64 3.88 3.17
N ILE A 51 12.90 4.32 2.99
CA ILE A 51 13.69 4.14 1.75
C ILE A 51 13.76 2.66 1.32
N PHE A 52 13.78 1.71 2.26
CA PHE A 52 13.80 0.27 1.98
C PHE A 52 12.51 -0.25 1.31
N LEU A 53 11.40 0.49 1.41
CA LEU A 53 10.15 0.25 0.67
C LEU A 53 10.12 0.99 -0.68
N ARG A 54 11.15 1.77 -1.01
CA ARG A 54 11.25 2.52 -2.28
C ARG A 54 9.97 3.33 -2.60
N PRO A 55 9.46 4.16 -1.67
CA PRO A 55 8.27 4.95 -1.90
C PRO A 55 8.50 5.93 -3.05
N HIS A 56 7.56 5.99 -3.99
CA HIS A 56 7.60 6.95 -5.10
C HIS A 56 6.19 7.25 -5.61
N PRO A 57 5.95 8.47 -6.10
CA PRO A 57 4.71 8.78 -6.81
C PRO A 57 4.72 8.06 -8.17
N LEU A 58 3.55 7.60 -8.57
CA LEU A 58 3.32 7.00 -9.88
C LEU A 58 3.05 8.08 -10.93
N LYS A 59 2.95 7.66 -12.19
CA LYS A 59 2.80 8.55 -13.36
C LYS A 59 1.70 8.04 -14.28
N GLY A 60 1.33 8.85 -15.27
CA GLY A 60 0.31 8.51 -16.27
C GLY A 60 -1.06 8.32 -15.63
N ASN A 61 -1.73 7.19 -15.93
CA ASN A 61 -3.05 6.87 -15.41
C ASN A 61 -3.09 6.68 -13.88
N LEU A 62 -1.92 6.50 -13.25
CA LEU A 62 -1.78 6.32 -11.81
C LEU A 62 -1.09 7.51 -11.13
N LYS A 63 -1.06 8.69 -11.76
CA LYS A 63 -0.32 9.88 -11.25
C LYS A 63 -0.68 10.34 -9.83
N ASP A 64 -1.86 9.98 -9.32
CA ASP A 64 -2.33 10.34 -7.99
C ASP A 64 -1.99 9.27 -6.93
N PHE A 65 -1.37 8.16 -7.35
CA PHE A 65 -0.99 7.06 -6.48
C PHE A 65 0.48 7.16 -6.04
N TRP A 66 0.74 6.70 -4.83
CA TRP A 66 2.04 6.32 -4.31
C TRP A 66 2.22 4.81 -4.39
N ALA A 67 3.46 4.34 -4.52
CA ALA A 67 3.79 2.93 -4.53
C ALA A 67 4.80 2.58 -3.45
N MET A 68 4.57 1.46 -2.75
CA MET A 68 5.53 0.84 -1.82
C MET A 68 5.90 -0.58 -2.24
N GLY A 69 7.18 -0.88 -2.15
CA GLY A 69 7.84 -2.12 -2.55
C GLY A 69 7.54 -3.31 -1.66
N ILE A 70 6.96 -4.38 -2.23
CA ILE A 70 6.77 -5.67 -1.56
C ILE A 70 7.91 -6.61 -1.93
N SER A 71 7.91 -7.19 -3.13
CA SER A 71 8.94 -8.14 -3.56
C SER A 71 9.09 -8.11 -5.08
N GLY A 72 10.32 -8.04 -5.59
CA GLY A 72 10.57 -7.89 -7.03
C GLY A 72 9.81 -6.70 -7.62
N ASN A 73 8.87 -6.98 -8.52
CA ASN A 73 8.03 -5.99 -9.19
C ASN A 73 6.71 -5.70 -8.47
N TRP A 74 6.36 -6.46 -7.44
CA TRP A 74 5.12 -6.29 -6.71
C TRP A 74 5.11 -5.03 -5.84
N ARG A 75 4.05 -4.25 -5.94
CA ARG A 75 3.83 -3.02 -5.17
C ARG A 75 2.45 -3.03 -4.53
N ILE A 76 2.37 -2.42 -3.34
CA ILE A 76 1.11 -1.87 -2.87
C ILE A 76 1.06 -0.42 -3.30
N ILE A 77 -0.03 -0.03 -3.95
CA ILE A 77 -0.27 1.35 -4.37
C ILE A 77 -1.45 1.93 -3.60
N PHE A 78 -1.45 3.24 -3.36
CA PHE A 78 -2.52 3.92 -2.65
C PHE A 78 -2.55 5.41 -2.98
N LYS A 79 -3.70 6.05 -2.82
CA LYS A 79 -3.81 7.49 -2.74
C LYS A 79 -3.83 7.93 -1.29
N PHE A 80 -3.39 9.15 -1.01
CA PHE A 80 -3.38 9.71 0.34
C PHE A 80 -3.96 11.11 0.36
N ASN A 81 -4.80 11.39 1.34
CA ASN A 81 -5.36 12.71 1.61
C ASN A 81 -4.70 13.28 2.87
N ASN A 82 -3.87 14.31 2.70
CA ASN A 82 -3.17 14.98 3.80
C ASN A 82 -4.08 15.83 4.70
N THR A 83 -5.28 16.21 4.24
CA THR A 83 -6.24 16.95 5.07
C THR A 83 -6.96 16.03 6.05
N ASP A 84 -7.30 14.81 5.60
CA ASP A 84 -8.04 13.85 6.42
C ASP A 84 -7.14 12.78 7.08
N HIS A 85 -5.85 12.76 6.75
CA HIS A 85 -4.87 11.74 7.20
C HIS A 85 -5.31 10.31 6.83
N THR A 86 -5.82 10.16 5.60
CA THR A 86 -6.40 8.90 5.13
C THR A 86 -5.77 8.38 3.85
N ALA A 87 -5.49 7.07 3.83
CA ALA A 87 -5.14 6.32 2.64
C ALA A 87 -6.37 5.65 2.02
N PHE A 88 -6.48 5.65 0.69
CA PHE A 88 -7.61 5.09 -0.03
C PHE A 88 -7.20 4.53 -1.39
N ASP A 89 -8.10 3.78 -2.01
CA ASP A 89 -7.93 3.06 -3.27
C ASP A 89 -6.74 2.08 -3.25
N LEU A 90 -6.47 1.42 -2.12
CA LEU A 90 -5.33 0.51 -2.01
C LEU A 90 -5.43 -0.66 -3.00
N ASP A 91 -4.37 -0.91 -3.75
CA ASP A 91 -4.27 -2.03 -4.68
C ASP A 91 -2.91 -2.76 -4.53
N PHE A 92 -2.85 -4.00 -5.02
CA PHE A 92 -1.64 -4.83 -5.04
C PHE A 92 -1.36 -5.27 -6.48
N ILE A 93 -0.33 -4.67 -7.09
CA ILE A 93 -0.07 -4.78 -8.52
C ILE A 93 1.33 -5.32 -8.80
N ASP A 94 1.45 -6.02 -9.92
CA ASP A 94 2.73 -6.34 -10.55
C ASP A 94 3.05 -5.24 -11.58
N TYR A 95 4.29 -4.79 -11.63
CA TYR A 95 4.75 -3.78 -12.61
C TYR A 95 5.11 -4.38 -13.97
N HIS A 96 4.96 -5.70 -14.15
CA HIS A 96 5.15 -6.37 -15.44
C HIS A 96 3.92 -6.35 -16.35
#